data_AF-A0A0D2C565-F1
#
_entry.id   AF-A0A0D2C565-F1
#
_cell.length_a   1.000
_cell.length_b   1.000
_cell.length_c   1.000
_cell.angle_alpha   90.00
_cell.angle_beta   90.00
_cell.angle_gamma   90.00
#
_symmetry.space_group_name_H-M   'P 1'
#
loop_
_entity.id
_entity.type
_entity.pdbx_description
1 polymer ?
#
loop_
_entity_poly.entity_id
_entity_poly.type
_entity_poly.pdbx_seq_one_letter_code
_entity_poly.pdbx_strand_id
1 'polypeptide(L)'
;MAPPFRADQVGSLLRPQSLVEARKNSNLQGARLRNGPVAQEEDDAAANLTAGSSSNEADPIEVLRTEQAKAIKDVVGEQLSRHILPITTGEYERGIFYGNFFESLSGFEVRYTPMADFKVDFPTNRPLIKWGLPGRDAGFPTSNKVTLERSAYLDDWLYLRSLLPEERWRDAKMTVPPPGWWHIQLKEPFDRSLYENDEALLRDLSAAVRKEILTLYEHGLRVVQVDDPNLSFFCDEEWIQACQKEGVDLERLLELYITSHNDAIKDLPSDLHVGIHICRGNFPNGVGLASGSYERIARKLFNETGYKLFYLEFDSPRAGDFTPLKYLPSDKAVVLGVVTTKSAEMEDLDELKKRVYQAADVVAEGQGNGRTREDALRDNLAVSPQCGFASDHSEGGVGMTRERMWEKLGLVKRLSEEIWPGWDKDRK
;
A
#
# COMPACT_ATOMS: atom_id res chain seq x y z
N MET A 1 -17.81 3.21 11.10
CA MET A 1 -17.06 2.16 11.84
C MET A 1 -15.77 2.80 12.33
N ALA A 2 -15.45 2.64 13.62
CA ALA A 2 -14.19 3.19 14.15
C ALA A 2 -12.97 2.49 13.51
N PRO A 3 -11.81 3.16 13.42
CA PRO A 3 -10.57 2.52 12.98
C PRO A 3 -10.26 1.26 13.81
N PRO A 4 -9.74 0.18 13.19
CA PRO A 4 -9.36 -1.04 13.91
C PRO A 4 -8.22 -0.80 14.90
N PHE A 5 -7.37 0.20 14.63
CA PHE A 5 -6.24 0.64 15.46
C PHE A 5 -6.24 2.16 15.60
N ARG A 6 -5.87 2.69 16.77
CA ARG A 6 -5.66 4.15 16.96
C ARG A 6 -4.25 4.60 16.65
N ALA A 7 -3.26 3.75 16.93
CA ALA A 7 -1.93 3.84 16.35
C ALA A 7 -1.80 2.73 15.31
N ASP A 8 -1.67 3.14 14.05
CA ASP A 8 -1.51 2.26 12.90
C ASP A 8 -0.16 2.55 12.22
N GLN A 9 0.22 1.70 11.27
CA GLN A 9 1.39 1.86 10.40
C GLN A 9 1.04 1.38 9.00
N VAL A 10 1.57 2.03 7.96
CA VAL A 10 1.09 1.80 6.59
C VAL A 10 1.35 0.37 6.09
N GLY A 11 2.57 -0.17 6.24
CA GLY A 11 2.90 -1.50 5.75
C GLY A 11 4.40 -1.78 5.77
N SER A 12 5.12 -1.15 4.84
CA SER A 12 6.56 -1.36 4.63
C SER A 12 7.44 -0.81 5.75
N LEU A 13 8.49 -1.58 6.09
CA LEU A 13 9.50 -1.25 7.11
C LEU A 13 10.90 -1.23 6.49
N LEU A 14 11.87 -0.55 7.11
CA LEU A 14 13.26 -0.60 6.67
C LEU A 14 13.81 -2.03 6.73
N ARG A 15 14.36 -2.53 5.62
CA ARG A 15 14.87 -3.90 5.55
C ARG A 15 16.20 -4.04 6.30
N PRO A 16 16.52 -5.21 6.88
CA PRO A 16 17.84 -5.43 7.42
C PRO A 16 18.86 -5.53 6.28
N GLN A 17 20.10 -5.12 6.54
CA GLN A 17 21.17 -5.08 5.53
C GLN A 17 21.38 -6.44 4.84
N SER A 18 21.24 -7.56 5.57
CA SER A 18 21.38 -8.90 4.99
C SER A 18 20.34 -9.19 3.90
N LEU A 19 19.10 -8.71 4.07
CA LEU A 19 18.05 -8.85 3.06
C LEU A 19 18.31 -7.97 1.84
N VAL A 20 18.83 -6.75 2.05
CA VAL A 20 19.21 -5.85 0.96
C VAL A 20 20.32 -6.47 0.11
N GLU A 21 21.33 -7.05 0.75
CA GLU A 21 22.45 -7.73 0.09
C GLU A 21 22.00 -8.98 -0.66
N ALA A 22 21.16 -9.82 -0.03
CA ALA A 22 20.61 -11.00 -0.69
C ALA A 22 19.81 -10.65 -1.96
N ARG A 23 19.05 -9.55 -1.95
CA ARG A 23 18.32 -9.08 -3.14
C ARG A 23 19.25 -8.66 -4.26
N LYS A 24 20.29 -7.88 -3.96
CA LYS A 24 21.28 -7.43 -4.95
C LYS A 24 21.98 -8.60 -5.65
N ASN A 25 22.28 -9.66 -4.91
CA ASN A 25 22.98 -10.83 -5.44
C ASN A 25 22.09 -11.77 -6.26
N SER A 26 20.78 -11.61 -6.19
CA SER A 26 19.82 -12.50 -6.87
C SER A 26 19.47 -12.10 -8.30
N ASN A 27 19.79 -10.87 -8.75
CA ASN A 27 19.30 -10.30 -10.03
C ASN A 27 17.76 -10.38 -10.23
N LEU A 28 16.99 -10.57 -9.15
CA LEU A 28 15.54 -10.76 -9.23
C LEU A 28 14.80 -9.44 -9.02
N GLN A 29 14.20 -8.92 -10.08
CA GLN A 29 13.16 -7.89 -9.95
C GLN A 29 11.75 -8.47 -9.76
N GLY A 30 11.53 -9.79 -9.84
CA GLY A 30 10.14 -10.32 -9.83
C GLY A 30 9.89 -11.80 -9.55
N ALA A 31 10.76 -12.55 -8.86
CA ALA A 31 10.44 -13.94 -8.53
C ALA A 31 9.65 -14.06 -7.21
N ARG A 32 8.52 -14.78 -7.24
CA ARG A 32 7.85 -15.34 -6.04
C ARG A 32 8.79 -16.33 -5.37
N LEU A 33 9.03 -16.15 -4.07
CA LEU A 33 10.06 -16.90 -3.35
C LEU A 33 9.49 -17.92 -2.35
N ARG A 34 8.23 -17.86 -1.96
CA ARG A 34 7.65 -18.89 -1.08
C ARG A 34 6.67 -19.76 -1.85
N ASN A 35 6.75 -21.07 -1.63
CA ASN A 35 5.73 -22.03 -2.03
C ASN A 35 4.85 -22.29 -0.80
N GLY A 36 3.53 -22.14 -0.96
CA GLY A 36 2.54 -22.47 0.06
C GLY A 36 2.53 -23.95 0.46
N PRO A 37 1.74 -24.31 1.48
CA PRO A 37 1.58 -25.71 1.87
C PRO A 37 1.03 -26.51 0.69
N VAL A 38 1.76 -27.54 0.30
CA VAL A 38 1.35 -28.52 -0.70
C VAL A 38 0.16 -29.26 -0.12
N ALA A 39 -1.03 -29.10 -0.72
CA ALA A 39 -2.10 -30.07 -0.52
C ALA A 39 -1.53 -31.44 -0.91
N GLN A 40 -1.54 -32.40 0.01
CA GLN A 40 -1.08 -33.76 -0.27
C GLN A 40 -1.90 -34.34 -1.42
N GLU A 41 -1.38 -34.25 -2.63
CA GLU A 41 -1.72 -35.10 -3.76
C GLU A 41 -0.41 -35.68 -4.28
N GLU A 42 -0.36 -37.02 -4.26
CA GLU A 42 0.69 -37.83 -4.84
C GLU A 42 0.73 -37.58 -6.36
N ASP A 43 1.86 -37.15 -6.91
CA ASP A 43 2.48 -37.86 -8.04
C ASP A 43 3.87 -37.32 -8.40
N ASP A 44 4.76 -38.27 -8.66
CA ASP A 44 6.15 -38.12 -9.07
C ASP A 44 6.30 -37.51 -10.47
N ALA A 45 6.99 -36.38 -10.58
CA ALA A 45 7.67 -35.97 -11.81
C ALA A 45 8.80 -34.95 -11.54
N ALA A 46 9.81 -35.35 -10.77
CA ALA A 46 11.10 -34.67 -10.74
C ALA A 46 12.02 -35.26 -11.82
N ALA A 47 12.17 -34.60 -12.96
CA ALA A 47 13.36 -34.72 -13.81
C ALA A 47 13.29 -33.72 -14.98
N ASN A 48 14.03 -32.61 -14.88
CA ASN A 48 14.99 -32.16 -15.90
C ASN A 48 15.60 -30.83 -15.47
N LEU A 49 16.60 -30.89 -14.59
CA LEU A 49 17.62 -29.85 -14.48
C LEU A 49 18.88 -30.41 -15.13
N THR A 50 19.23 -29.83 -16.27
CA THR A 50 20.49 -30.10 -16.97
C THR A 50 21.66 -29.69 -16.08
N ALA A 51 22.53 -30.65 -15.81
CA ALA A 51 23.79 -30.49 -15.11
C ALA A 51 24.71 -29.48 -15.80
N GLY A 52 25.25 -28.54 -15.02
CA GLY A 52 26.20 -27.55 -15.49
C GLY A 52 26.83 -26.73 -14.37
N SER A 53 28.01 -27.18 -13.93
CA SER A 53 29.02 -26.46 -13.12
C SER A 53 28.91 -26.51 -11.60
N SER A 54 30.01 -27.00 -11.03
CA SER A 54 30.39 -27.04 -9.63
C SER A 54 30.90 -25.66 -9.18
N SER A 55 30.09 -24.92 -8.43
CA SER A 55 30.57 -23.97 -7.42
C SER A 55 29.89 -24.33 -6.10
N ASN A 56 30.64 -24.29 -5.01
CA ASN A 56 30.16 -24.54 -3.64
C ASN A 56 29.33 -23.34 -3.10
N GLU A 57 28.72 -22.56 -3.99
CA GLU A 57 27.94 -21.36 -3.66
C GLU A 57 26.46 -21.73 -3.61
N ALA A 58 25.81 -21.38 -2.50
CA ALA A 58 24.37 -21.59 -2.33
C ALA A 58 23.59 -20.85 -3.43
N ASP A 59 22.50 -21.47 -3.92
CA ASP A 59 21.61 -20.86 -4.90
C ASP A 59 21.14 -19.47 -4.41
N PRO A 60 21.42 -18.37 -5.14
CA PRO A 60 21.00 -17.02 -4.74
C PRO A 60 19.51 -16.89 -4.42
N ILE A 61 18.67 -17.71 -5.06
CA ILE A 61 17.22 -17.77 -4.81
C ILE A 61 16.93 -18.34 -3.42
N GLU A 62 17.61 -19.43 -3.05
CA GLU A 62 17.49 -20.09 -1.76
C GLU A 62 18.04 -19.20 -0.62
N VAL A 63 19.14 -18.49 -0.88
CA VAL A 63 19.69 -17.50 0.04
C VAL A 63 18.67 -16.38 0.29
N LEU A 64 18.08 -15.82 -0.77
CA LEU A 64 17.09 -14.76 -0.62
C LEU A 64 15.82 -15.22 0.12
N ARG A 65 15.33 -16.43 -0.17
CA ARG A 65 14.23 -17.06 0.58
C ARG A 65 14.52 -17.14 2.08
N THR A 66 15.71 -17.60 2.41
CA THR A 66 16.16 -17.79 3.79
C THR A 66 16.25 -16.46 4.52
N GLU A 67 16.87 -15.45 3.90
CA GLU A 67 17.00 -14.11 4.50
C GLU A 67 15.65 -13.39 4.62
N GLN A 68 14.73 -13.57 3.66
CA GLN A 68 13.35 -13.07 3.79
C GLN A 68 12.62 -13.68 4.98
N ALA A 69 12.63 -15.02 5.09
CA ALA A 69 11.95 -15.71 6.18
C ALA A 69 12.49 -15.28 7.55
N LYS A 70 13.81 -15.20 7.68
CA LYS A 70 14.49 -14.71 8.89
C LYS A 70 14.12 -13.26 9.20
N ALA A 71 14.27 -12.36 8.23
CA ALA A 71 13.97 -10.94 8.43
C ALA A 71 12.51 -10.69 8.83
N ILE A 72 11.56 -11.44 8.24
CA ILE A 72 10.13 -11.35 8.59
C ILE A 72 9.89 -11.86 10.01
N LYS A 73 10.49 -12.99 10.38
CA LYS A 73 10.39 -13.51 11.75
C LYS A 73 10.92 -12.50 12.78
N ASP A 74 12.06 -11.90 12.50
CA ASP A 74 12.69 -10.93 13.38
C ASP A 74 11.83 -9.67 13.50
N VAL A 75 11.36 -9.08 12.39
CA VAL A 75 10.56 -7.84 12.43
C VAL A 75 9.19 -8.04 13.06
N VAL A 76 8.58 -9.22 12.91
CA VAL A 76 7.33 -9.58 13.62
C VAL A 76 7.61 -9.65 15.13
N GLY A 77 8.70 -10.31 15.53
CA GLY A 77 9.13 -10.34 16.93
C GLY A 77 9.40 -8.95 17.52
N GLU A 78 10.02 -8.06 16.74
CA GLU A 78 10.29 -6.68 17.17
C GLU A 78 9.02 -5.85 17.38
N GLN A 79 8.02 -6.00 16.50
CA GLN A 79 6.72 -5.33 16.64
C GLN A 79 5.97 -5.84 17.87
N LEU A 80 5.95 -7.16 18.09
CA LEU A 80 5.32 -7.77 19.27
C LEU A 80 5.98 -7.30 20.57
N SER A 81 7.32 -7.31 20.65
CA SER A 81 8.05 -6.93 21.87
C SER A 81 7.90 -5.44 22.21
N ARG A 82 7.57 -4.60 21.22
CA ARG A 82 7.37 -3.15 21.36
C ARG A 82 5.89 -2.76 21.44
N HIS A 83 4.98 -3.73 21.34
CA HIS A 83 3.53 -3.51 21.24
C HIS A 83 3.16 -2.51 20.12
N ILE A 84 3.78 -2.66 18.94
CA ILE A 84 3.45 -1.88 17.74
C ILE A 84 2.35 -2.62 16.97
N LEU A 85 1.31 -1.89 16.56
CA LEU A 85 0.16 -2.41 15.82
C LEU A 85 -0.09 -1.57 14.55
N PRO A 86 -0.77 -2.14 13.54
CA PRO A 86 -0.95 -3.57 13.32
C PRO A 86 0.38 -4.30 13.12
N ILE A 87 0.42 -5.62 13.21
CA ILE A 87 1.59 -6.43 12.85
C ILE A 87 1.64 -6.61 11.33
N THR A 88 2.78 -6.29 10.72
CA THR A 88 3.02 -6.50 9.27
C THR A 88 4.29 -7.31 9.04
N THR A 89 4.48 -7.82 7.83
CA THR A 89 5.76 -8.43 7.39
C THR A 89 6.84 -7.38 7.09
N GLY A 90 6.52 -6.09 7.21
CA GLY A 90 7.34 -5.01 6.68
C GLY A 90 7.45 -5.00 5.15
N GLU A 91 6.63 -5.80 4.44
CA GLU A 91 6.72 -6.05 3.00
C GLU A 91 8.09 -6.60 2.55
N TYR A 92 8.77 -7.32 3.43
CA TYR A 92 10.13 -7.83 3.17
C TYR A 92 10.19 -8.88 2.07
N GLU A 93 9.09 -9.57 1.78
CA GLU A 93 8.91 -10.44 0.60
C GLU A 93 8.97 -9.67 -0.73
N ARG A 94 8.63 -8.38 -0.73
CA ARG A 94 8.41 -7.57 -1.92
C ARG A 94 9.57 -6.60 -2.19
N GLY A 95 9.92 -6.45 -3.46
CA GLY A 95 10.88 -5.42 -3.92
C GLY A 95 10.24 -4.03 -3.99
N ILE A 96 8.95 -3.98 -4.30
CA ILE A 96 8.09 -2.80 -4.43
C ILE A 96 6.69 -3.16 -3.94
N PHE A 97 5.90 -2.19 -3.47
CA PHE A 97 4.64 -2.46 -2.74
C PHE A 97 3.63 -3.36 -3.49
N TYR A 98 3.57 -3.25 -4.83
CA TYR A 98 2.71 -4.08 -5.69
C TYR A 98 3.36 -5.38 -6.16
N GLY A 99 4.62 -5.63 -5.81
CA GLY A 99 5.40 -6.74 -6.32
C GLY A 99 4.70 -8.08 -6.11
N ASN A 100 4.93 -9.00 -7.03
CA ASN A 100 4.29 -10.31 -7.18
C ASN A 100 2.84 -10.26 -7.66
N PHE A 101 2.04 -9.22 -7.43
CA PHE A 101 0.61 -9.28 -7.77
C PHE A 101 0.35 -9.36 -9.27
N PHE A 102 0.89 -8.42 -10.05
CA PHE A 102 0.64 -8.37 -11.49
C PHE A 102 1.28 -9.54 -12.23
N GLU A 103 2.44 -10.00 -11.76
CA GLU A 103 3.15 -11.18 -12.26
C GLU A 103 2.38 -12.49 -12.00
N SER A 104 1.40 -12.45 -11.09
CA SER A 104 0.57 -13.61 -10.74
C SER A 104 -0.68 -13.75 -11.57
N LEU A 105 -1.02 -12.73 -12.36
CA LEU A 105 -2.26 -12.71 -13.13
C LEU A 105 -2.09 -13.53 -14.40
N SER A 106 -2.98 -14.51 -14.59
CA SER A 106 -3.18 -15.11 -15.91
C SER A 106 -3.70 -14.03 -16.85
N GLY A 107 -3.27 -14.04 -18.11
CA GLY A 107 -3.69 -13.06 -19.09
C GLY A 107 -3.05 -11.68 -18.95
N PHE A 108 -2.07 -11.50 -18.08
CA PHE A 108 -1.35 -10.24 -17.87
C PHE A 108 0.16 -10.50 -17.88
N GLU A 109 0.92 -9.61 -18.50
CA GLU A 109 2.37 -9.72 -18.63
C GLU A 109 3.04 -8.45 -18.12
N VAL A 110 4.03 -8.63 -17.24
CA VAL A 110 4.95 -7.56 -16.82
C VAL A 110 6.21 -7.65 -17.67
N ARG A 111 6.55 -6.58 -18.39
CA ARG A 111 7.70 -6.54 -19.29
C ARG A 111 8.39 -5.19 -19.28
N TYR A 112 9.69 -5.20 -19.62
CA TYR A 112 10.47 -3.99 -19.80
C TYR A 112 9.84 -3.10 -20.88
N THR A 113 9.57 -1.85 -20.53
CA THR A 113 8.89 -0.88 -21.38
C THR A 113 9.72 0.40 -21.48
N PRO A 114 10.03 0.89 -22.69
CA PRO A 114 10.75 2.14 -22.89
C PRO A 114 10.01 3.33 -22.26
N MET A 115 10.75 4.31 -21.71
CA MET A 115 10.12 5.51 -21.14
C MET A 115 9.25 6.30 -22.15
N ALA A 116 9.49 6.12 -23.45
CA ALA A 116 8.69 6.73 -24.51
C ALA A 116 7.22 6.27 -24.53
N ASP A 117 6.90 5.10 -23.99
CA ASP A 117 5.54 4.54 -23.95
C ASP A 117 4.77 4.96 -22.68
N PHE A 118 5.45 5.61 -21.74
CA PHE A 118 4.86 6.18 -20.54
C PHE A 118 4.43 7.64 -20.76
N LYS A 119 3.42 8.08 -20.01
CA LYS A 119 3.03 9.50 -19.96
C LYS A 119 4.10 10.30 -19.22
N VAL A 120 4.73 11.24 -19.91
CA VAL A 120 5.96 11.91 -19.44
C VAL A 120 5.71 12.85 -18.26
N ASP A 121 4.55 13.51 -18.23
CA ASP A 121 4.15 14.43 -17.16
C ASP A 121 3.52 13.72 -15.96
N PHE A 122 3.34 12.40 -16.04
CA PHE A 122 2.72 11.64 -14.96
C PHE A 122 3.65 11.58 -13.74
N PRO A 123 3.14 11.79 -12.50
CA PRO A 123 3.95 11.97 -11.29
C PRO A 123 5.05 10.92 -11.04
N THR A 124 4.77 9.64 -11.25
CA THR A 124 5.77 8.56 -11.06
C THR A 124 6.85 8.54 -12.15
N ASN A 125 6.55 9.05 -13.36
CA ASN A 125 7.43 8.99 -14.52
C ASN A 125 8.36 10.22 -14.60
N ARG A 126 7.88 11.41 -14.20
CA ARG A 126 8.66 12.66 -14.18
C ARG A 126 10.07 12.51 -13.57
N PRO A 127 10.25 12.02 -12.32
CA PRO A 127 11.57 11.89 -11.73
C PRO A 127 12.45 10.87 -12.46
N LEU A 128 11.88 9.76 -12.94
CA LEU A 128 12.61 8.71 -13.65
C LEU A 128 13.19 9.21 -14.98
N ILE A 129 12.42 10.01 -15.73
CA ILE A 129 12.88 10.65 -16.96
C ILE A 129 13.99 11.66 -16.66
N LYS A 130 13.82 12.47 -15.60
CA LYS A 130 14.84 13.44 -15.16
C LYS A 130 16.16 12.76 -14.76
N TRP A 131 16.09 11.55 -14.20
CA TRP A 131 17.27 10.73 -13.89
C TRP A 131 17.85 9.98 -15.10
N GLY A 132 17.24 10.11 -16.28
CA GLY A 132 17.75 9.51 -17.51
C GLY A 132 17.53 8.01 -17.60
N LEU A 133 16.54 7.45 -16.89
CA LEU A 133 16.21 6.03 -17.04
C LEU A 133 15.65 5.76 -18.45
N PRO A 134 16.16 4.76 -19.18
CA PRO A 134 15.70 4.47 -20.55
C PRO A 134 14.31 3.80 -20.60
N GLY A 135 13.89 3.18 -19.50
CA GLY A 135 12.64 2.43 -19.39
C GLY A 135 12.57 1.71 -18.05
N ARG A 136 11.43 1.05 -17.81
CA ARG A 136 11.17 0.22 -16.63
C ARG A 136 10.08 -0.80 -16.95
N ASP A 137 9.91 -1.78 -16.07
CA ASP A 137 8.84 -2.75 -16.22
C ASP A 137 7.45 -2.09 -16.10
N ALA A 138 6.52 -2.56 -16.91
CA ALA A 138 5.10 -2.23 -16.84
C ALA A 138 4.24 -3.45 -17.21
N GLY A 139 3.03 -3.48 -16.65
CA GLY A 139 2.06 -4.55 -16.87
C GLY A 139 1.07 -4.25 -17.99
N PHE A 140 0.78 -5.26 -18.82
CA PHE A 140 -0.16 -5.19 -19.94
C PHE A 140 -1.05 -6.44 -19.99
N PRO A 141 -2.32 -6.32 -20.41
CA PRO A 141 -3.10 -7.51 -20.74
C PRO A 141 -2.58 -8.19 -22.00
N THR A 142 -2.90 -9.48 -22.12
CA THR A 142 -2.59 -10.34 -23.27
C THR A 142 -3.88 -10.77 -23.97
N SER A 143 -3.77 -11.68 -24.95
CA SER A 143 -4.94 -12.30 -25.60
C SER A 143 -5.76 -13.21 -24.67
N ASN A 144 -5.18 -13.67 -23.57
CA ASN A 144 -5.90 -14.43 -22.56
C ASN A 144 -6.58 -13.48 -21.56
N LYS A 145 -7.75 -13.89 -21.06
CA LYS A 145 -8.49 -13.11 -20.07
C LYS A 145 -7.67 -12.89 -18.80
N VAL A 146 -7.70 -11.66 -18.27
CA VAL A 146 -7.08 -11.33 -16.98
C VAL A 146 -7.82 -12.00 -15.83
N THR A 147 -7.17 -12.93 -15.14
CA THR A 147 -7.70 -13.63 -13.95
C THR A 147 -6.59 -13.89 -12.93
N LEU A 148 -6.95 -13.95 -11.65
CA LEU A 148 -6.05 -14.43 -10.60
C LEU A 148 -6.32 -15.93 -10.39
N GLU A 149 -5.43 -16.81 -10.82
CA GLU A 149 -5.61 -18.26 -10.62
C GLU A 149 -5.09 -18.71 -9.25
N ARG A 150 -3.91 -18.22 -8.85
CA ARG A 150 -3.30 -18.47 -7.54
C ARG A 150 -3.00 -17.15 -6.85
N SER A 151 -3.44 -17.01 -5.60
CA SER A 151 -3.20 -15.81 -4.79
C SER A 151 -1.73 -15.40 -4.77
N ALA A 152 -1.51 -14.09 -4.90
CA ALA A 152 -0.21 -13.43 -4.88
C ALA A 152 0.43 -13.41 -3.49
N TYR A 153 -0.38 -13.28 -2.45
CA TYR A 153 0.08 -13.00 -1.10
C TYR A 153 -0.36 -14.03 -0.06
N LEU A 154 -1.07 -15.09 -0.45
CA LEU A 154 -1.50 -16.14 0.49
C LEU A 154 -0.30 -16.76 1.21
N ASP A 155 0.79 -17.07 0.52
CA ASP A 155 1.97 -17.69 1.13
C ASP A 155 2.65 -16.75 2.14
N ASP A 156 2.65 -15.44 1.86
CA ASP A 156 3.16 -14.41 2.76
C ASP A 156 2.27 -14.25 4.00
N TRP A 157 0.94 -14.27 3.80
CA TRP A 157 -0.04 -14.27 4.88
C TRP A 157 0.08 -15.52 5.76
N LEU A 158 0.13 -16.71 5.18
CA LEU A 158 0.26 -17.97 5.93
C LEU A 158 1.55 -18.01 6.75
N TYR A 159 2.65 -17.45 6.23
CA TYR A 159 3.88 -17.32 7.00
C TYR A 159 3.72 -16.34 8.16
N LEU A 160 3.22 -15.12 7.93
CA LEU A 160 2.95 -14.15 9.02
C LEU A 160 2.05 -14.77 10.09
N ARG A 161 0.97 -15.42 9.65
CA ARG A 161 0.00 -16.11 10.49
C ARG A 161 0.65 -17.19 11.34
N SER A 162 1.61 -17.94 10.81
CA SER A 162 2.34 -18.98 11.56
C SER A 162 3.21 -18.43 12.69
N LEU A 163 3.55 -17.13 12.65
CA LEU A 163 4.33 -16.45 13.68
C LEU A 163 3.45 -15.86 14.79
N LEU A 164 2.12 -15.98 14.67
CA LEU A 164 1.15 -15.40 15.59
C LEU A 164 0.19 -16.48 16.13
N PRO A 165 -0.17 -16.43 17.41
CA PRO A 165 -1.31 -17.23 17.89
C PRO A 165 -2.61 -16.73 17.24
N GLU A 166 -3.59 -17.62 17.11
CA GLU A 166 -4.83 -17.38 16.34
C GLU A 166 -5.60 -16.13 16.81
N GLU A 167 -5.64 -15.90 18.13
CA GLU A 167 -6.33 -14.75 18.73
C GLU A 167 -5.71 -13.40 18.32
N ARG A 168 -4.48 -13.43 17.81
CA ARG A 168 -3.72 -12.25 17.35
C ARG A 168 -3.78 -12.06 15.84
N TRP A 169 -4.44 -12.93 15.06
CA TRP A 169 -4.60 -12.72 13.61
C TRP A 169 -5.34 -11.43 13.28
N ARG A 170 -6.28 -11.01 14.15
CA ARG A 170 -6.99 -9.73 14.05
C ARG A 170 -6.11 -8.49 14.22
N ASP A 171 -4.89 -8.66 14.70
CA ASP A 171 -3.90 -7.59 14.85
C ASP A 171 -2.99 -7.48 13.63
N ALA A 172 -3.02 -8.44 12.72
CA ALA A 172 -2.20 -8.46 11.53
C ALA A 172 -2.86 -7.74 10.36
N LYS A 173 -2.05 -7.08 9.52
CA LYS A 173 -2.49 -6.36 8.33
C LYS A 173 -1.66 -6.74 7.12
N MET A 174 -2.32 -6.99 5.99
CA MET A 174 -1.69 -7.15 4.67
C MET A 174 -2.05 -5.97 3.75
N THR A 175 -1.12 -5.60 2.87
CA THR A 175 -1.32 -4.60 1.81
C THR A 175 -1.48 -5.28 0.45
N VAL A 176 -2.37 -4.74 -0.39
CA VAL A 176 -2.57 -5.16 -1.79
C VAL A 176 -2.52 -3.93 -2.72
N PRO A 177 -2.10 -4.09 -3.98
CA PRO A 177 -2.02 -2.96 -4.91
C PRO A 177 -3.39 -2.54 -5.44
N PRO A 178 -3.47 -1.39 -6.14
CA PRO A 178 -4.72 -0.97 -6.75
C PRO A 178 -4.92 -1.73 -8.08
N PRO A 179 -6.17 -1.92 -8.53
CA PRO A 179 -6.44 -2.63 -9.79
C PRO A 179 -5.74 -1.96 -10.98
N GLY A 180 -5.80 -0.64 -11.07
CA GLY A 180 -5.39 0.14 -12.24
C GLY A 180 -3.99 0.72 -12.19
N TRP A 181 -3.05 0.14 -11.42
CA TRP A 181 -1.71 0.73 -11.22
C TRP A 181 -1.04 1.16 -12.52
N TRP A 182 -0.93 0.26 -13.50
CA TRP A 182 -0.25 0.51 -14.78
C TRP A 182 -1.11 1.31 -15.78
N HIS A 183 -2.44 1.17 -15.71
CA HIS A 183 -3.37 1.73 -16.69
C HIS A 183 -3.20 3.25 -16.87
N ILE A 184 -3.09 4.01 -15.78
CA ILE A 184 -2.98 5.47 -15.86
C ILE A 184 -1.62 5.95 -16.37
N GLN A 185 -0.56 5.17 -16.15
CA GLN A 185 0.84 5.59 -16.32
C GLN A 185 1.32 5.46 -17.77
N LEU A 186 0.67 4.59 -18.54
CA LEU A 186 1.00 4.27 -19.93
C LEU A 186 0.22 5.18 -20.88
N LYS A 187 0.81 5.48 -22.04
CA LYS A 187 0.11 6.16 -23.15
C LYS A 187 -0.96 5.27 -23.75
N GLU A 188 -0.59 4.02 -24.04
CA GLU A 188 -1.46 2.98 -24.56
C GLU A 188 -1.42 1.78 -23.59
N PRO A 189 -2.36 1.70 -22.63
CA PRO A 189 -2.31 0.66 -21.59
C PRO A 189 -2.68 -0.73 -22.11
N PHE A 190 -3.33 -0.84 -23.27
CA PHE A 190 -3.69 -2.10 -23.92
C PHE A 190 -4.07 -1.89 -25.39
N ASP A 191 -4.01 -2.96 -26.17
CA ASP A 191 -4.54 -2.99 -27.54
C ASP A 191 -6.08 -3.10 -27.49
N ARG A 192 -6.78 -2.21 -28.21
CA ARG A 192 -8.26 -2.15 -28.27
C ARG A 192 -8.91 -3.42 -28.86
N SER A 193 -8.14 -4.31 -29.47
CA SER A 193 -8.61 -5.65 -29.88
C SER A 193 -8.74 -6.63 -28.70
N LEU A 194 -8.07 -6.37 -27.58
CA LEU A 194 -8.12 -7.21 -26.36
C LEU A 194 -9.29 -6.82 -25.46
N TYR A 195 -9.55 -5.51 -25.35
CA TYR A 195 -10.62 -4.95 -24.53
C TYR A 195 -11.31 -3.83 -25.29
N GLU A 196 -12.64 -3.79 -25.24
CA GLU A 196 -13.46 -2.78 -25.91
C GLU A 196 -13.15 -1.36 -25.38
N ASN A 197 -12.97 -1.24 -24.07
CA ASN A 197 -12.79 0.03 -23.36
C ASN A 197 -12.04 -0.17 -22.04
N ASP A 198 -11.70 0.95 -21.41
CA ASP A 198 -10.90 0.98 -20.19
C ASP A 198 -11.68 0.35 -19.01
N GLU A 199 -13.01 0.52 -19.00
CA GLU A 199 -13.93 -0.10 -18.04
C GLU A 199 -13.85 -1.63 -18.08
N ALA A 200 -13.74 -2.22 -19.26
CA ALA A 200 -13.66 -3.67 -19.42
C ALA A 200 -12.37 -4.25 -18.83
N LEU A 201 -11.21 -3.62 -19.09
CA LEU A 201 -9.94 -4.03 -18.50
C LEU A 201 -9.95 -3.84 -16.98
N LEU A 202 -10.37 -2.66 -16.50
CA LEU A 202 -10.38 -2.37 -15.07
C LEU A 202 -11.35 -3.27 -14.31
N ARG A 203 -12.44 -3.74 -14.93
CA ARG A 203 -13.36 -4.72 -14.31
C ARG A 203 -12.66 -6.05 -14.02
N ASP A 204 -11.88 -6.57 -14.96
CA ASP A 204 -11.15 -7.83 -14.77
C ASP A 204 -10.03 -7.68 -13.73
N LEU A 205 -9.27 -6.58 -13.78
CA LEU A 205 -8.24 -6.27 -12.77
C LEU A 205 -8.86 -6.11 -11.36
N SER A 206 -10.01 -5.45 -11.26
CA SER A 206 -10.73 -5.28 -10.00
C SER A 206 -11.25 -6.62 -9.46
N ALA A 207 -11.73 -7.50 -10.34
CA ALA A 207 -12.13 -8.85 -9.95
C ALA A 207 -10.94 -9.68 -9.45
N ALA A 208 -9.75 -9.51 -10.02
CA ALA A 208 -8.52 -10.15 -9.53
C ALA A 208 -8.12 -9.66 -8.14
N VAL A 209 -8.13 -8.34 -7.89
CA VAL A 209 -7.88 -7.77 -6.55
C VAL A 209 -8.92 -8.27 -5.54
N ARG A 210 -10.20 -8.30 -5.91
CA ARG A 210 -11.26 -8.84 -5.06
C ARG A 210 -11.03 -10.31 -4.69
N LYS A 211 -10.63 -11.14 -5.66
CA LYS A 211 -10.32 -12.56 -5.44
C LYS A 211 -9.12 -12.74 -4.50
N GLU A 212 -8.09 -11.90 -4.63
CA GLU A 212 -6.95 -11.88 -3.70
C GLU A 212 -7.42 -11.58 -2.26
N ILE A 213 -8.18 -10.50 -2.07
CA ILE A 213 -8.69 -10.09 -0.77
C ILE A 213 -9.56 -11.19 -0.13
N LEU A 214 -10.48 -11.78 -0.89
CA LEU A 214 -11.33 -12.88 -0.42
C LEU A 214 -10.51 -14.12 -0.04
N THR A 215 -9.50 -14.48 -0.84
CA THR A 215 -8.62 -15.62 -0.54
C THR A 215 -7.89 -15.42 0.79
N LEU A 216 -7.37 -14.21 1.05
CA LEU A 216 -6.72 -13.89 2.33
C LEU A 216 -7.71 -13.92 3.51
N TYR A 217 -8.92 -13.40 3.30
CA TYR A 217 -10.00 -13.42 4.30
C TYR A 217 -10.41 -14.84 4.70
N GLU A 218 -10.60 -15.73 3.72
CA GLU A 218 -10.94 -17.14 3.91
C GLU A 218 -9.89 -17.87 4.75
N HIS A 219 -8.64 -17.38 4.73
CA HIS A 219 -7.53 -17.89 5.53
C HIS A 219 -7.30 -17.10 6.84
N GLY A 220 -8.30 -16.33 7.28
CA GLY A 220 -8.33 -15.70 8.61
C GLY A 220 -7.89 -14.24 8.67
N LEU A 221 -7.48 -13.62 7.55
CA LEU A 221 -7.13 -12.19 7.57
C LEU A 221 -8.38 -11.34 7.87
N ARG A 222 -8.22 -10.29 8.68
CA ARG A 222 -9.31 -9.36 9.05
C ARG A 222 -9.02 -7.89 8.81
N VAL A 223 -7.79 -7.54 8.43
CA VAL A 223 -7.42 -6.17 8.05
C VAL A 223 -6.61 -6.20 6.77
N VAL A 224 -7.11 -5.52 5.74
CA VAL A 224 -6.43 -5.36 4.46
C VAL A 224 -6.44 -3.89 4.04
N GLN A 225 -5.36 -3.45 3.43
CA GLN A 225 -5.19 -2.09 2.92
C GLN A 225 -4.90 -2.15 1.42
N VAL A 226 -5.66 -1.41 0.63
CA VAL A 226 -5.39 -1.20 -0.80
C VAL A 226 -4.54 0.06 -0.94
N ASP A 227 -3.34 -0.06 -1.50
CA ASP A 227 -2.43 1.07 -1.65
C ASP A 227 -2.60 1.69 -3.05
N ASP A 228 -3.21 2.87 -3.16
CA ASP A 228 -3.31 3.59 -4.44
C ASP A 228 -2.73 5.02 -4.40
N PRO A 229 -1.44 5.20 -4.71
CA PRO A 229 -0.86 6.52 -4.87
C PRO A 229 -1.45 7.29 -6.07
N ASN A 230 -2.00 6.62 -7.09
CA ASN A 230 -2.48 7.27 -8.31
C ASN A 230 -3.62 8.25 -8.01
N LEU A 231 -4.47 7.96 -7.02
CA LEU A 231 -5.55 8.85 -6.63
C LEU A 231 -5.03 10.20 -6.11
N SER A 232 -3.84 10.24 -5.49
CA SER A 232 -3.24 11.52 -5.05
C SER A 232 -2.83 12.42 -6.22
N PHE A 233 -2.63 11.86 -7.41
CA PHE A 233 -2.15 12.58 -8.58
C PHE A 233 -3.23 13.42 -9.24
N PHE A 234 -4.51 13.12 -8.97
CA PHE A 234 -5.62 14.00 -9.30
C PHE A 234 -5.62 15.32 -8.51
N CYS A 235 -4.68 15.48 -7.56
CA CYS A 235 -4.42 16.73 -6.85
C CYS A 235 -3.15 17.45 -7.33
N ASP A 236 -2.35 16.83 -8.22
CA ASP A 236 -1.08 17.39 -8.70
C ASP A 236 -1.31 18.39 -9.85
N GLU A 237 -1.02 19.67 -9.61
CA GLU A 237 -1.31 20.74 -10.56
C GLU A 237 -0.58 20.60 -11.89
N GLU A 238 0.65 20.08 -11.91
CA GLU A 238 1.39 19.85 -13.15
C GLU A 238 0.72 18.76 -13.99
N TRP A 239 0.34 17.64 -13.37
CA TRP A 239 -0.41 16.58 -14.05
C TRP A 239 -1.78 17.05 -14.55
N ILE A 240 -2.50 17.84 -13.74
CA ILE A 240 -3.79 18.41 -14.11
C ILE A 240 -3.65 19.29 -15.36
N GLN A 241 -2.64 20.16 -15.39
CA GLN A 241 -2.38 21.03 -16.54
C GLN A 241 -1.98 20.23 -17.80
N ALA A 242 -1.22 19.15 -17.64
CA ALA A 242 -0.88 18.26 -18.74
C ALA A 242 -2.15 17.61 -19.33
N CYS A 243 -3.01 17.04 -18.49
CA CYS A 243 -4.29 16.48 -18.89
C CYS A 243 -5.18 17.49 -19.61
N GLN A 244 -5.28 18.72 -19.11
CA GLN A 244 -6.07 19.79 -19.74
C GLN A 244 -5.56 20.14 -21.14
N LYS A 245 -4.23 20.19 -21.34
CA LYS A 245 -3.62 20.44 -22.65
C LYS A 245 -3.89 19.30 -23.64
N GLU A 246 -3.92 18.07 -23.15
CA GLU A 246 -4.21 16.87 -23.94
C GLU A 246 -5.72 16.61 -24.14
N GLY A 247 -6.59 17.42 -23.53
CA GLY A 247 -8.04 17.26 -23.62
C GLY A 247 -8.58 16.07 -22.83
N VAL A 248 -7.85 15.58 -21.84
CA VAL A 248 -8.27 14.48 -20.95
C VAL A 248 -9.35 14.96 -20.00
N ASP A 249 -10.49 14.27 -19.99
CA ASP A 249 -11.55 14.47 -19.01
C ASP A 249 -11.15 13.83 -17.67
N LEU A 250 -10.54 14.64 -16.79
CA LEU A 250 -10.09 14.22 -15.46
C LEU A 250 -11.24 13.78 -14.55
N GLU A 251 -12.44 14.33 -14.74
CA GLU A 251 -13.60 13.99 -13.92
C GLU A 251 -14.09 12.59 -14.27
N ARG A 252 -14.27 12.33 -15.56
CA ARG A 252 -14.61 11.00 -16.07
C ARG A 252 -13.55 9.97 -15.71
N LEU A 253 -12.26 10.36 -15.80
CA LEU A 253 -11.16 9.50 -15.42
C LEU A 253 -11.20 9.15 -13.93
N LEU A 254 -11.46 10.13 -13.04
CA LEU A 254 -11.60 9.86 -11.60
C LEU A 254 -12.78 8.92 -11.29
N GLU A 255 -13.92 9.12 -11.95
CA GLU A 255 -15.09 8.23 -11.83
C GLU A 255 -14.77 6.79 -12.23
N LEU A 256 -13.96 6.60 -13.28
CA LEU A 256 -13.50 5.29 -13.73
C LEU A 256 -12.68 4.59 -12.63
N TYR A 257 -11.73 5.26 -11.99
CA TYR A 257 -10.95 4.67 -10.88
C TYR A 257 -11.79 4.43 -9.64
N ILE A 258 -12.70 5.34 -9.27
CA ILE A 258 -13.64 5.13 -8.16
C ILE A 258 -14.49 3.87 -8.41
N THR A 259 -14.99 3.70 -9.64
CA THR A 259 -15.75 2.50 -10.03
C THR A 259 -14.91 1.24 -9.92
N SER A 260 -13.68 1.26 -10.44
CA SER A 260 -12.74 0.14 -10.33
C SER A 260 -12.46 -0.25 -8.87
N HIS A 261 -12.23 0.73 -8.00
CA HIS A 261 -12.05 0.48 -6.58
C HIS A 261 -13.30 -0.12 -5.93
N ASN A 262 -14.49 0.40 -6.25
CA ASN A 262 -15.75 -0.14 -5.75
C ASN A 262 -15.95 -1.59 -6.18
N ASP A 263 -15.63 -1.92 -7.43
CA ASP A 263 -15.66 -3.28 -7.94
C ASP A 263 -14.68 -4.18 -7.20
N ALA A 264 -13.48 -3.69 -6.88
CA ALA A 264 -12.44 -4.45 -6.18
C ALA A 264 -12.81 -4.83 -4.74
N ILE A 265 -13.70 -4.06 -4.09
CA ILE A 265 -14.13 -4.29 -2.72
C ILE A 265 -15.60 -4.68 -2.59
N LYS A 266 -16.27 -4.93 -3.72
CA LYS A 266 -17.69 -5.27 -3.76
C LYS A 266 -17.96 -6.60 -3.05
N ASP A 267 -19.07 -6.67 -2.31
CA ASP A 267 -19.57 -7.89 -1.66
C ASP A 267 -18.55 -8.57 -0.71
N LEU A 268 -17.58 -7.81 -0.18
CA LEU A 268 -16.64 -8.32 0.81
C LEU A 268 -17.34 -8.53 2.17
N PRO A 269 -16.89 -9.51 2.98
CA PRO A 269 -17.47 -9.82 4.28
C PRO A 269 -17.46 -8.63 5.25
N SER A 270 -18.54 -8.46 6.02
CA SER A 270 -18.74 -7.29 6.87
C SER A 270 -17.78 -7.19 8.06
N ASP A 271 -17.16 -8.31 8.47
CA ASP A 271 -16.14 -8.36 9.52
C ASP A 271 -14.70 -8.16 9.00
N LEU A 272 -14.52 -7.98 7.69
CA LEU A 272 -13.25 -7.60 7.08
C LEU A 272 -13.10 -6.08 7.06
N HIS A 273 -12.06 -5.57 7.71
CA HIS A 273 -11.68 -4.16 7.60
C HIS A 273 -10.87 -3.94 6.33
N VAL A 274 -11.44 -3.17 5.40
CA VAL A 274 -10.79 -2.80 4.14
C VAL A 274 -10.58 -1.29 4.12
N GLY A 275 -9.31 -0.87 4.09
CA GLY A 275 -8.93 0.53 3.94
C GLY A 275 -8.28 0.83 2.59
N ILE A 276 -8.20 2.11 2.26
CA ILE A 276 -7.41 2.59 1.13
C ILE A 276 -6.33 3.55 1.62
N HIS A 277 -5.08 3.32 1.22
CA HIS A 277 -3.98 4.24 1.45
C HIS A 277 -3.69 5.05 0.21
N ILE A 278 -3.70 6.37 0.37
CA ILE A 278 -3.46 7.32 -0.71
C ILE A 278 -2.32 8.20 -0.24
N CYS A 279 -1.08 7.88 -0.62
CA CYS A 279 0.09 8.72 -0.37
C CYS A 279 0.51 9.46 -1.64
N ARG A 280 1.41 10.43 -1.47
CA ARG A 280 2.06 11.16 -2.55
C ARG A 280 3.43 10.57 -2.88
N GLY A 281 3.61 9.27 -2.64
CA GLY A 281 4.85 8.54 -2.89
C GLY A 281 5.99 8.86 -1.90
N ASN A 282 6.92 7.91 -1.82
CA ASN A 282 8.13 8.02 -1.01
C ASN A 282 9.32 7.47 -1.81
N PHE A 283 9.81 8.26 -2.77
CA PHE A 283 11.00 7.95 -3.57
C PHE A 283 12.28 8.15 -2.74
N PRO A 284 13.41 7.54 -3.14
CA PRO A 284 14.68 7.64 -2.42
C PRO A 284 15.04 9.07 -2.03
N ASN A 285 15.61 9.22 -0.84
CA ASN A 285 15.92 10.51 -0.22
C ASN A 285 14.68 11.37 0.10
N GLY A 286 13.53 10.74 0.31
CA GLY A 286 12.30 11.42 0.73
C GLY A 286 11.65 12.25 -0.38
N VAL A 287 11.93 11.95 -1.65
CA VAL A 287 11.31 12.65 -2.78
C VAL A 287 9.84 12.26 -2.84
N GLY A 288 8.95 13.25 -2.72
CA GLY A 288 7.54 13.07 -2.98
C GLY A 288 7.21 13.18 -4.46
N LEU A 289 6.20 12.43 -4.91
CA LEU A 289 5.78 12.33 -6.31
C LEU A 289 4.74 13.35 -6.72
N ALA A 290 3.88 13.74 -5.78
CA ALA A 290 2.81 14.70 -6.02
C ALA A 290 2.65 15.70 -4.89
N SER A 291 2.01 16.82 -5.15
CA SER A 291 1.71 17.85 -4.15
C SER A 291 0.27 18.33 -4.32
N GLY A 292 -0.26 19.02 -3.31
CA GLY A 292 -1.61 19.60 -3.37
C GLY A 292 -2.59 18.94 -2.41
N SER A 293 -3.60 19.72 -2.01
CA SER A 293 -4.64 19.30 -1.07
C SER A 293 -5.55 18.24 -1.68
N TYR A 294 -6.03 17.30 -0.86
CA TYR A 294 -7.07 16.35 -1.27
C TYR A 294 -8.41 17.02 -1.61
N GLU A 295 -8.59 18.32 -1.32
CA GLU A 295 -9.86 19.05 -1.47
C GLU A 295 -10.55 18.78 -2.81
N ARG A 296 -9.76 18.71 -3.89
CA ARG A 296 -10.25 18.47 -5.26
C ARG A 296 -11.00 17.16 -5.42
N ILE A 297 -10.53 16.09 -4.76
CA ILE A 297 -11.11 14.75 -4.90
C ILE A 297 -11.90 14.31 -3.68
N ALA A 298 -11.75 14.98 -2.53
CA ALA A 298 -12.23 14.50 -1.24
C ALA A 298 -13.73 14.26 -1.19
N ARG A 299 -14.55 15.11 -1.82
CA ARG A 299 -16.01 14.90 -1.86
C ARG A 299 -16.33 13.57 -2.55
N LYS A 300 -15.84 13.34 -3.77
CA LYS A 300 -16.07 12.09 -4.51
C LYS A 300 -15.43 10.90 -3.80
N LEU A 301 -14.17 11.02 -3.42
CA LEU A 301 -13.41 9.98 -2.74
C LEU A 301 -14.14 9.49 -1.48
N PHE A 302 -14.58 10.40 -0.60
CA PHE A 302 -15.24 10.01 0.64
C PHE A 302 -16.68 9.58 0.48
N ASN A 303 -17.42 10.07 -0.52
CA ASN A 303 -18.86 9.80 -0.63
C ASN A 303 -19.21 8.73 -1.68
N GLU A 304 -18.36 8.52 -2.68
CA GLU A 304 -18.63 7.62 -3.81
C GLU A 304 -17.81 6.33 -3.77
N THR A 305 -16.72 6.28 -2.99
CA THR A 305 -16.04 5.00 -2.74
C THR A 305 -16.75 4.17 -1.67
N GLY A 306 -16.66 2.84 -1.77
CA GLY A 306 -17.17 1.90 -0.78
C GLY A 306 -16.28 1.76 0.47
N TYR A 307 -15.06 2.29 0.44
CA TYR A 307 -14.14 2.22 1.57
C TYR A 307 -14.70 2.93 2.80
N LYS A 308 -14.46 2.33 3.97
CA LYS A 308 -14.82 2.90 5.28
C LYS A 308 -13.63 3.45 6.05
N LEU A 309 -12.41 3.17 5.61
CA LEU A 309 -11.17 3.60 6.24
C LEU A 309 -10.21 4.18 5.19
N PHE A 310 -9.69 5.39 5.43
CA PHE A 310 -8.72 6.04 4.56
C PHE A 310 -7.41 6.31 5.31
N TYR A 311 -6.27 5.99 4.71
CA TYR A 311 -4.95 6.32 5.23
C TYR A 311 -4.37 7.46 4.39
N LEU A 312 -4.33 8.67 4.96
CA LEU A 312 -4.03 9.90 4.21
C LEU A 312 -2.77 10.60 4.76
N GLU A 313 -1.90 11.05 3.85
CA GLU A 313 -0.67 11.78 4.18
C GLU A 313 -0.99 13.24 4.56
N PHE A 314 -0.53 13.66 5.75
CA PHE A 314 -0.65 15.01 6.31
C PHE A 314 0.62 15.41 7.10
N ASP A 315 1.81 14.95 6.73
CA ASP A 315 3.06 15.19 7.48
C ASP A 315 3.68 16.57 7.23
N SER A 316 3.31 17.23 6.13
CA SER A 316 4.00 18.43 5.65
C SER A 316 3.03 19.42 5.00
N PRO A 317 3.34 20.73 4.97
CA PRO A 317 2.51 21.71 4.26
C PRO A 317 2.27 21.36 2.79
N ARG A 318 3.22 20.65 2.16
CA ARG A 318 3.13 20.14 0.78
C ARG A 318 1.97 19.16 0.58
N ALA A 319 1.62 18.40 1.62
CA ALA A 319 0.49 17.47 1.61
C ALA A 319 -0.87 18.17 1.76
N GLY A 320 -0.88 19.49 2.03
CA GLY A 320 -2.07 20.27 2.29
C GLY A 320 -2.44 20.34 3.77
N ASP A 321 -3.68 20.71 4.03
CA ASP A 321 -4.27 20.84 5.37
C ASP A 321 -5.43 19.86 5.57
N PHE A 322 -6.09 19.93 6.73
CA PHE A 322 -7.20 19.06 7.08
C PHE A 322 -8.55 19.46 6.48
N THR A 323 -8.65 20.59 5.77
CA THR A 323 -9.91 21.09 5.16
C THR A 323 -10.71 20.03 4.40
N PRO A 324 -10.09 19.10 3.63
CA PRO A 324 -10.82 18.08 2.88
C PRO A 324 -11.67 17.17 3.77
N LEU A 325 -11.29 17.00 5.05
CA LEU A 325 -11.96 16.13 6.01
C LEU A 325 -13.38 16.59 6.37
N LYS A 326 -13.75 17.84 6.06
CA LYS A 326 -15.13 18.32 6.24
C LYS A 326 -16.16 17.53 5.42
N TYR A 327 -15.72 16.85 4.36
CA TYR A 327 -16.57 16.01 3.52
C TYR A 327 -16.67 14.56 3.99
N LEU A 328 -15.99 14.19 5.10
CA LEU A 328 -15.94 12.82 5.60
C LEU A 328 -17.30 12.41 6.20
N PRO A 329 -17.99 11.37 5.68
CA PRO A 329 -19.21 10.85 6.28
C PRO A 329 -18.99 10.31 7.69
N SER A 330 -20.02 10.42 8.54
CA SER A 330 -19.95 10.00 9.95
C SER A 330 -19.69 8.51 10.17
N ASP A 331 -20.00 7.66 9.19
CA ASP A 331 -19.80 6.22 9.23
C ASP A 331 -18.42 5.78 8.69
N LYS A 332 -17.57 6.72 8.26
CA LYS A 332 -16.22 6.48 7.74
C LYS A 332 -15.15 7.04 8.66
N ALA A 333 -13.93 6.56 8.53
CA ALA A 333 -12.80 6.97 9.36
C ALA A 333 -11.53 7.24 8.54
N VAL A 334 -10.64 8.04 9.13
CA VAL A 334 -9.35 8.43 8.56
C VAL A 334 -8.24 8.14 9.56
N VAL A 335 -7.21 7.46 9.09
CA VAL A 335 -5.92 7.36 9.76
C VAL A 335 -5.06 8.52 9.27
N LEU A 336 -4.75 9.44 10.18
CA LEU A 336 -4.00 10.66 9.89
C LEU A 336 -2.50 10.34 9.86
N GLY A 337 -1.91 10.39 8.67
CA GLY A 337 -0.48 10.23 8.45
C GLY A 337 0.30 11.48 8.83
N VAL A 338 0.54 11.68 10.13
CA VAL A 338 1.10 12.93 10.70
C VAL A 338 2.58 12.84 11.07
N VAL A 339 3.16 11.64 11.09
CA VAL A 339 4.59 11.41 11.33
C VAL A 339 5.30 11.15 10.00
N THR A 340 6.35 11.89 9.70
CA THR A 340 7.09 11.73 8.44
C THR A 340 7.99 10.49 8.48
N THR A 341 7.99 9.75 7.38
CA THR A 341 8.97 8.69 7.09
C THR A 341 10.08 9.15 6.15
N LYS A 342 10.04 10.42 5.72
CA LYS A 342 10.94 11.01 4.70
C LYS A 342 12.23 11.58 5.29
N SER A 343 12.27 11.83 6.59
CA SER A 343 13.47 12.28 7.32
C SER A 343 13.52 11.66 8.71
N ALA A 344 14.73 11.59 9.27
CA ALA A 344 14.98 11.06 10.61
C ALA A 344 14.63 12.01 11.76
N GLU A 345 14.31 13.28 11.47
CA GLU A 345 13.95 14.26 12.50
C GLU A 345 12.69 13.80 13.24
N MET A 346 12.72 13.87 14.57
CA MET A 346 11.57 13.49 15.40
C MET A 346 10.61 14.67 15.52
N GLU A 347 9.35 14.39 15.30
CA GLU A 347 8.26 15.33 15.48
C GLU A 347 8.01 15.58 16.97
N ASP A 348 7.55 16.79 17.28
CA ASP A 348 7.14 17.17 18.63
C ASP A 348 5.75 16.58 18.96
N LEU A 349 5.66 15.91 20.11
CA LEU A 349 4.44 15.20 20.52
C LEU A 349 3.27 16.14 20.80
N ASP A 350 3.53 17.32 21.39
CA ASP A 350 2.48 18.29 21.69
C ASP A 350 1.94 18.94 20.41
N GLU A 351 2.81 19.25 19.45
CA GLU A 351 2.40 19.72 18.13
C GLU A 351 1.59 18.67 17.37
N LEU A 352 1.99 17.40 17.43
CA LEU A 352 1.20 16.31 16.84
C LEU A 352 -0.21 16.21 17.45
N LYS A 353 -0.35 16.32 18.78
CA LYS A 353 -1.68 16.33 19.43
C LYS A 353 -2.55 17.48 18.94
N LYS A 354 -1.99 18.69 18.86
CA LYS A 354 -2.72 19.86 18.34
C LYS A 354 -3.21 19.62 16.91
N ARG A 355 -2.38 19.03 16.04
CA ARG A 355 -2.78 18.67 14.67
C ARG A 355 -3.93 17.67 14.63
N VAL A 356 -3.91 16.64 15.47
CA VAL A 356 -5.01 15.67 15.53
C VAL A 356 -6.31 16.32 16.03
N TYR A 357 -6.23 17.23 17.01
CA TYR A 357 -7.39 17.99 17.47
C TYR A 357 -7.95 18.94 16.41
N GLN A 358 -7.08 19.58 15.62
CA GLN A 358 -7.51 20.39 14.47
C GLN A 358 -8.25 19.54 13.43
N ALA A 359 -7.75 18.35 13.10
CA ALA A 359 -8.44 17.43 12.19
C ALA A 359 -9.81 17.01 12.75
N ALA A 360 -9.90 16.74 14.05
CA ALA A 360 -11.16 16.40 14.71
C ALA A 360 -12.18 17.54 14.68
N ASP A 361 -11.74 18.79 14.87
CA ASP A 361 -12.61 19.96 14.73
C ASP A 361 -13.20 20.06 13.31
N VAL A 362 -12.36 19.91 12.28
CA VAL A 362 -12.81 19.99 10.88
C VAL A 362 -13.81 18.87 10.54
N VAL A 363 -13.58 17.65 11.03
CA VAL A 363 -14.52 16.53 10.85
C VAL A 363 -15.85 16.82 11.56
N ALA A 364 -15.80 17.28 12.82
CA ALA A 364 -16.99 17.57 13.61
C ALA A 364 -17.83 18.69 12.97
N GLU A 365 -17.18 19.79 12.55
CA GLU A 365 -17.81 20.90 11.85
C GLU A 365 -18.46 20.45 10.54
N GLY A 366 -17.72 19.68 9.71
CA GLY A 366 -18.21 19.19 8.42
C GLY A 366 -19.41 18.25 8.52
N GLN A 367 -19.46 17.43 9.58
CA GLN A 367 -20.58 16.51 9.83
C GLN A 367 -21.79 17.19 10.47
N GLY A 368 -21.59 18.34 11.11
CA GLY A 368 -22.66 19.18 11.67
C GLY A 368 -23.48 18.50 12.77
N ASN A 369 -24.73 18.93 12.92
CA ASN A 369 -25.71 18.35 13.87
C ASN A 369 -25.24 18.27 15.33
N GLY A 370 -24.44 19.24 15.77
CA GLY A 370 -23.95 19.33 17.15
C GLY A 370 -22.87 18.31 17.51
N ARG A 371 -22.27 17.63 16.52
CA ARG A 371 -21.16 16.71 16.73
C ARG A 371 -19.95 17.45 17.32
N THR A 372 -19.31 16.85 18.32
CA THR A 372 -18.16 17.48 18.99
C THR A 372 -16.83 16.95 18.47
N ARG A 373 -15.74 17.61 18.87
CA ARG A 373 -14.37 17.12 18.66
C ARG A 373 -14.21 15.70 19.22
N GLU A 374 -14.75 15.45 20.41
CA GLU A 374 -14.66 14.16 21.11
C GLU A 374 -15.40 13.07 20.33
N ASP A 375 -16.55 13.37 19.72
CA ASP A 375 -17.24 12.44 18.84
C ASP A 375 -16.41 12.10 17.60
N ALA A 376 -15.80 13.10 16.95
CA ALA A 376 -14.93 12.88 15.80
C ALA A 376 -13.67 12.07 16.16
N LEU A 377 -13.04 12.37 17.29
CA LEU A 377 -11.92 11.57 17.82
C LEU A 377 -12.35 10.13 18.08
N ARG A 378 -13.50 9.91 18.71
CA ARG A 378 -14.02 8.57 19.02
C ARG A 378 -14.37 7.80 17.76
N ASP A 379 -15.06 8.38 16.80
CA ASP A 379 -15.69 7.60 15.74
C ASP A 379 -14.89 7.58 14.43
N ASN A 380 -14.08 8.61 14.17
CA ASN A 380 -13.57 8.87 12.83
C ASN A 380 -12.04 8.90 12.72
N LEU A 381 -11.27 9.00 13.81
CA LEU A 381 -9.83 9.31 13.71
C LEU A 381 -8.89 8.27 14.35
N ALA A 382 -7.76 8.07 13.70
CA ALA A 382 -6.57 7.36 14.19
C ALA A 382 -5.32 8.07 13.65
N VAL A 383 -4.13 7.62 14.06
CA VAL A 383 -2.84 8.20 13.64
C VAL A 383 -1.89 7.13 13.11
N SER A 384 -1.05 7.52 12.16
CA SER A 384 0.03 6.70 11.61
C SER A 384 1.20 7.56 11.14
N PRO A 385 2.32 6.94 10.72
CA PRO A 385 3.21 7.58 9.78
C PRO A 385 2.50 7.89 8.45
N GLN A 386 3.04 8.82 7.68
CA GLN A 386 2.46 9.31 6.43
C GLN A 386 2.44 8.33 5.27
N CYS A 387 3.41 7.41 5.27
CA CYS A 387 3.60 6.33 4.30
C CYS A 387 4.37 5.21 5.00
N GLY A 388 4.72 4.14 4.29
CA GLY A 388 5.68 3.16 4.77
C GLY A 388 7.11 3.71 4.83
N PHE A 389 8.00 2.96 5.48
CA PHE A 389 9.43 3.32 5.61
C PHE A 389 10.29 2.80 4.45
N ALA A 390 9.78 1.90 3.60
CA ALA A 390 10.53 1.30 2.48
C ALA A 390 9.62 0.93 1.29
N SER A 391 8.85 1.89 0.78
CA SER A 391 7.84 1.67 -0.27
C SER A 391 8.41 1.43 -1.68
N ASP A 392 9.71 1.63 -1.89
CA ASP A 392 10.42 1.41 -3.17
C ASP A 392 11.77 0.70 -2.93
N HIS A 393 12.42 0.25 -4.02
CA HIS A 393 13.68 -0.48 -4.07
C HIS A 393 14.86 0.26 -3.42
N SER A 394 14.72 1.57 -3.22
CA SER A 394 15.73 2.44 -2.63
C SER A 394 15.19 2.99 -1.32
N GLU A 395 15.83 2.54 -0.24
CA GLU A 395 15.20 2.50 1.08
C GLU A 395 15.38 3.80 1.86
N GLY A 396 14.36 4.12 2.66
CA GLY A 396 14.46 5.10 3.73
C GLY A 396 14.39 6.57 3.32
N GLY A 397 13.79 7.34 4.22
CA GLY A 397 13.95 8.79 4.22
C GLY A 397 15.39 9.21 4.53
N VAL A 398 15.68 10.50 4.34
CA VAL A 398 17.00 11.09 4.61
C VAL A 398 17.42 10.83 6.06
N GLY A 399 18.51 10.08 6.23
CA GLY A 399 19.10 9.73 7.52
C GLY A 399 18.30 8.71 8.34
N MET A 400 17.25 8.09 7.78
CA MET A 400 16.41 7.13 8.51
C MET A 400 17.18 5.83 8.79
N THR A 401 17.29 5.45 10.07
CA THR A 401 17.82 4.16 10.51
C THR A 401 16.71 3.25 11.04
N ARG A 402 17.00 1.95 11.24
CA ARG A 402 16.04 1.02 11.86
C ARG A 402 15.65 1.45 13.27
N GLU A 403 16.60 1.93 14.05
CA GLU A 403 16.37 2.44 15.40
C GLU A 403 15.44 3.65 15.35
N ARG A 404 15.70 4.59 14.43
CA ARG A 404 14.85 5.77 14.26
C ARG A 404 13.44 5.42 13.80
N MET A 405 13.29 4.44 12.90
CA MET A 405 11.99 3.91 12.50
C MET A 405 11.20 3.41 13.71
N TRP A 406 11.83 2.64 14.61
CA TRP A 406 11.19 2.17 15.83
C TRP A 406 10.84 3.30 16.80
N GLU A 407 11.70 4.31 16.93
CA GLU A 407 11.41 5.50 17.73
C GLU A 407 10.20 6.28 17.20
N LYS A 408 10.06 6.41 15.88
CA LYS A 408 8.91 7.04 15.22
C LYS A 408 7.63 6.24 15.39
N LEU A 409 7.68 4.92 15.25
CA LEU A 409 6.53 4.05 15.55
C LEU A 409 6.15 4.13 17.04
N GLY A 410 7.14 4.23 17.93
CA GLY A 410 6.92 4.51 19.35
C GLY A 410 6.29 5.88 19.61
N LEU A 411 6.63 6.91 18.83
CA LEU A 411 6.01 8.24 18.90
C LEU A 411 4.53 8.17 18.50
N VAL A 412 4.19 7.48 17.40
CA VAL A 412 2.80 7.26 16.95
C VAL A 412 2.00 6.54 18.04
N LYS A 413 2.59 5.50 18.64
CA LYS A 413 1.99 4.79 19.77
C LYS A 413 1.70 5.73 20.94
N ARG A 414 2.69 6.48 21.42
CA ARG A 414 2.51 7.44 22.54
C ARG A 414 1.45 8.49 22.24
N LEU A 415 1.47 9.06 21.03
CA LEU A 415 0.45 10.00 20.57
C LEU A 415 -0.96 9.40 20.67
N SER A 416 -1.13 8.15 20.22
CA SER A 416 -2.42 7.47 20.32
C SER A 416 -2.86 7.21 21.76
N GLU A 417 -1.92 6.88 22.66
CA GLU A 417 -2.21 6.60 24.07
C GLU A 417 -2.60 7.87 24.84
N GLU A 418 -2.06 9.05 24.47
CA GLU A 418 -2.44 10.33 25.06
C GLU A 418 -3.81 10.83 24.59
N ILE A 419 -4.19 10.56 23.33
CA ILE A 419 -5.47 11.00 22.76
C ILE A 419 -6.60 10.00 23.07
N TRP A 420 -6.31 8.70 23.03
CA TRP A 420 -7.29 7.63 23.29
C TRP A 420 -6.83 6.70 24.42
N PRO A 421 -6.84 7.13 25.70
CA PRO A 421 -6.36 6.31 26.80
C PRO A 421 -7.03 4.94 26.88
N GLY A 422 -6.23 3.87 26.78
CA GLY A 422 -6.69 2.50 26.94
C GLY A 422 -7.38 1.88 25.72
N TRP A 423 -7.24 2.46 24.53
CA TRP A 423 -7.82 1.92 23.30
C TRP A 423 -7.33 0.50 22.94
N ASP A 424 -6.17 0.10 23.45
CA ASP A 424 -5.47 -1.14 23.15
C ASP A 424 -5.47 -2.14 24.33
N LYS A 425 -6.25 -1.91 25.39
CA LYS A 425 -6.23 -2.74 26.62
C LYS A 425 -6.44 -4.23 26.35
N ASP A 426 -7.29 -4.58 25.38
CA ASP A 426 -7.59 -5.97 25.02
C ASP A 426 -6.61 -6.55 23.96
N ARG A 427 -5.55 -5.80 23.62
CA ARG A 427 -4.53 -6.16 22.63
C ARG A 427 -3.10 -6.19 23.21
N LYS A 428 -2.93 -5.88 24.50
CA LYS A 428 -1.65 -5.87 25.20
C LYS A 428 -1.16 -7.25 25.63
#